data_AF-A0A9N9D802-F1
#
_entry.id   AF-A0A9N9D802-F1
#
_cell.length_a   1.000
_cell.length_b   1.000
_cell.length_c   1.000
_cell.angle_alpha   90.00
_cell.angle_beta   90.00
_cell.angle_gamma   90.00
#
_symmetry.space_group_name_H-M   'P 1'
#
loop_
_entity.id
_entity.type
_entity.pdbx_description
1 polymer ?
#
loop_
_entity_poly.entity_id
_entity_poly.type
_entity_poly.pdbx_seq_one_letter_code
_entity_poly.pdbx_strand_id
1 'polypeptide(L)'
;RDQNKMDHVAISRLEQLCPFPYDLLSKHVVKYPNAELVWAQEEPLNSGAWTYVAPRIRTLMNNTKHEGKAAKPATRLPTASPATGNKKQHIQQEHNLLSQALLGQIIKPSDVVGGVPIWT
;
A
#
# COMPACT_ATOMS: atom_id res chain seq x y z
N ARG A 1 11.89 -2.03 -3.33
CA ARG A 1 12.53 -2.22 -2.02
C ARG A 1 14.02 -2.53 -2.16
N ASP A 2 14.40 -3.69 -2.69
CA ASP A 2 15.79 -4.19 -2.66
C ASP A 2 16.75 -3.30 -3.46
N GLN A 3 16.38 -2.91 -4.68
CA GLN A 3 17.20 -2.00 -5.51
C GLN A 3 17.33 -0.59 -4.91
N ASN A 4 16.39 -0.18 -4.05
CA ASN A 4 16.45 1.09 -3.32
C ASN A 4 16.99 0.91 -1.87
N LYS A 5 17.48 -0.28 -1.51
CA LYS A 5 18.05 -0.61 -0.18
C LYS A 5 17.14 -0.26 1.01
N MET A 6 15.83 -0.47 0.84
CA MET A 6 14.81 -0.13 1.85
C MET A 6 14.57 -1.28 2.83
N ASP A 7 15.54 -1.59 3.68
CA ASP A 7 15.49 -2.74 4.60
C ASP A 7 14.50 -2.57 5.75
N HIS A 8 14.05 -1.34 6.00
CA HIS A 8 13.05 -0.99 7.01
C HIS A 8 11.60 -1.23 6.56
N VAL A 9 11.38 -1.63 5.30
CA VAL A 9 10.05 -1.89 4.75
C VAL A 9 9.81 -3.40 4.66
N ALA A 10 8.70 -3.86 5.26
CA ALA A 10 8.19 -5.22 5.09
C ALA A 10 6.99 -5.21 4.12
N ILE A 11 7.05 -6.02 3.06
CA ILE A 11 5.94 -6.18 2.11
C ILE A 11 5.23 -7.49 2.45
N SER A 12 3.92 -7.42 2.67
CA SER A 12 3.07 -8.58 2.98
C SER A 12 1.88 -8.60 2.05
N ARG A 13 1.50 -9.78 1.58
CA ARG A 13 0.34 -9.96 0.70
C ARG A 13 -0.85 -10.47 1.48
N LEU A 14 -2.02 -9.92 1.21
CA LEU A 14 -3.29 -10.41 1.73
C LEU A 14 -3.98 -11.23 0.62
N GLU A 15 -3.68 -12.52 0.58
CA GLU A 15 -4.15 -13.42 -0.49
C GLU A 15 -5.66 -13.69 -0.44
N GLN A 16 -6.25 -13.65 0.75
CA GLN A 16 -7.69 -13.84 0.95
C GLN A 16 -8.31 -12.54 1.48
N LEU A 17 -9.13 -11.89 0.64
CA LEU A 17 -9.89 -10.71 1.04
C LEU A 17 -11.19 -11.08 1.76
N CYS A 18 -11.89 -12.13 1.30
CA CYS A 18 -13.18 -12.56 1.84
C CYS A 18 -13.27 -14.10 1.90
N PRO A 19 -13.67 -14.69 3.04
CA PRO A 19 -13.89 -14.02 4.33
C PRO A 19 -12.60 -13.41 4.89
N PHE A 20 -12.71 -12.26 5.56
CA PHE A 20 -11.53 -11.50 5.99
C PHE A 20 -10.75 -12.24 7.08
N PRO A 21 -9.44 -12.50 6.92
CA PRO A 21 -8.69 -13.41 7.78
C PRO A 21 -8.14 -12.72 9.04
N TYR A 22 -9.03 -12.34 9.97
CA TYR A 22 -8.68 -11.59 11.18
C TYR A 22 -7.56 -12.26 12.02
N ASP A 23 -7.68 -13.57 12.28
CA ASP A 23 -6.75 -14.28 13.16
C ASP A 23 -5.33 -14.33 12.59
N LEU A 24 -5.20 -14.60 11.29
CA LEU A 24 -3.92 -14.68 10.60
C LEU A 24 -3.27 -13.31 10.51
N LEU A 25 -4.04 -12.28 10.15
CA LEU A 25 -3.53 -10.93 10.01
C LEU A 25 -3.11 -10.34 11.37
N SER A 26 -3.85 -10.64 12.45
CA SER A 26 -3.52 -10.18 13.80
C SER A 26 -2.17 -10.76 14.26
N LYS A 27 -1.99 -12.07 14.11
CA LYS A 27 -0.70 -12.74 14.41
C LYS A 27 0.46 -12.20 13.58
N HIS A 28 0.19 -11.77 12.34
CA HIS A 28 1.21 -11.23 11.46
C HIS A 28 1.62 -9.80 11.84
N VAL A 29 0.64 -8.91 12.07
CA VAL A 29 0.88 -7.50 12.40
C VAL A 29 1.61 -7.33 13.74
N VAL A 30 1.40 -8.23 14.71
CA VAL A 30 2.10 -8.21 16.00
C VAL A 30 3.62 -8.39 15.86
N LYS A 31 4.11 -9.01 14.77
CA LYS A 31 5.55 -9.14 14.48
C LYS A 31 6.23 -7.78 14.23
N TYR A 32 5.45 -6.74 13.93
CA TYR A 32 5.93 -5.41 13.57
C TYR A 32 5.32 -4.33 14.48
N PRO A 33 5.65 -4.29 15.79
CA PRO A 33 4.97 -3.42 16.77
C PRO A 33 5.17 -1.92 16.51
N ASN A 34 6.30 -1.54 15.90
CA ASN A 34 6.64 -0.13 15.63
C ASN A 34 6.30 0.30 14.19
N ALA A 35 5.77 -0.60 13.35
CA ALA A 35 5.53 -0.29 11.95
C ALA A 35 4.33 0.63 11.75
N GLU A 36 4.42 1.47 10.72
CA GLU A 36 3.26 2.12 10.12
C GLU A 36 2.66 1.18 9.06
N LEU A 37 1.34 1.00 9.08
CA LEU A 37 0.66 0.14 8.12
C LEU A 37 0.21 0.95 6.91
N VAL A 38 0.60 0.50 5.72
CA VAL A 38 0.18 1.07 4.45
C VAL A 38 -0.51 -0.01 3.62
N TRP A 39 -1.69 0.32 3.08
CA TRP A 39 -2.39 -0.52 2.11
C TRP A 39 -2.05 -0.03 0.70
N ALA A 40 -1.26 -0.79 -0.03
CA ALA A 40 -0.92 -0.50 -1.41
C ALA A 40 -1.83 -1.27 -2.37
N GLN A 41 -2.46 -0.58 -3.31
CA GLN A 41 -3.21 -1.21 -4.40
C GLN A 41 -3.16 -0.35 -5.66
N GLU A 42 -3.12 -0.99 -6.81
CA GLU A 42 -3.08 -0.33 -8.11
C GLU A 42 -4.40 0.38 -8.45
N GLU A 43 -5.52 -0.15 -8.00
CA GLU A 43 -6.84 0.40 -8.30
C GLU A 43 -7.01 1.80 -7.69
N PRO A 44 -7.82 2.67 -8.32
CA PRO A 44 -8.26 3.94 -7.73
C PRO A 44 -8.79 3.77 -6.30
N LEU A 45 -8.65 4.80 -5.46
CA LEU A 45 -9.08 4.79 -4.05
C LEU A 45 -10.56 4.38 -3.85
N ASN A 46 -11.43 4.76 -4.78
CA ASN A 46 -12.87 4.43 -4.79
C ASN A 46 -13.18 3.06 -5.42
N SER A 47 -12.15 2.31 -5.80
CA SER A 47 -12.20 1.00 -6.46
C SER A 47 -11.31 -0.01 -5.74
N GLY A 48 -11.31 -1.25 -6.20
CA GLY A 48 -10.50 -2.32 -5.61
C GLY A 48 -10.96 -2.67 -4.20
N ALA A 49 -10.00 -3.09 -3.37
CA ALA A 49 -10.29 -3.70 -2.07
C ALA A 49 -10.33 -2.69 -0.91
N TRP A 50 -9.80 -1.48 -1.08
CA TRP A 50 -9.59 -0.52 -0.01
C TRP A 50 -10.85 -0.26 0.84
N THR A 51 -11.99 0.01 0.21
CA THR A 51 -13.25 0.31 0.92
C THR A 51 -13.77 -0.88 1.74
N TYR A 52 -13.47 -2.10 1.32
CA TYR A 52 -13.78 -3.32 2.06
C TYR A 52 -12.76 -3.58 3.19
N VAL A 53 -11.48 -3.42 2.91
CA VAL A 53 -10.38 -3.81 3.80
C VAL A 53 -10.14 -2.80 4.92
N ALA A 54 -10.20 -1.50 4.62
CA ALA A 54 -9.88 -0.42 5.56
C ALA A 54 -10.63 -0.50 6.91
N PRO A 55 -11.98 -0.63 6.94
CA PRO A 55 -12.68 -0.73 8.22
C PRO A 55 -12.31 -2.00 9.00
N ARG A 56 -12.04 -3.12 8.31
CA ARG A 56 -11.68 -4.40 8.92
C ARG A 56 -10.28 -4.38 9.51
N ILE A 57 -9.32 -3.78 8.81
CA ILE A 57 -7.99 -3.52 9.33
C ILE A 57 -8.07 -2.63 10.59
N ARG A 58 -8.88 -1.56 10.56
CA ARG A 58 -9.06 -0.70 11.74
C ARG A 58 -9.60 -1.49 12.94
N THR A 59 -10.63 -2.31 12.75
CA THR A 59 -11.17 -3.19 13.81
C THR A 59 -10.10 -4.14 14.35
N LEU A 60 -9.29 -4.73 13.47
CA LEU A 60 -8.20 -5.61 13.87
C LEU A 60 -7.13 -4.89 14.68
N MET A 61 -6.71 -3.70 14.24
CA MET A 61 -5.62 -2.96 14.90
C MET A 61 -5.98 -2.49 16.30
N ASN A 62 -7.25 -2.12 16.54
CA ASN A 62 -7.75 -1.77 17.88
C ASN A 62 -7.59 -2.90 18.92
N ASN A 63 -7.42 -4.16 18.47
CA ASN A 63 -7.19 -5.30 19.36
C ASN A 63 -5.69 -5.71 19.42
N THR A 64 -4.78 -4.82 19.01
CA THR A 64 -3.33 -5.09 18.98
C THR A 64 -2.54 -3.91 19.55
N LYS A 65 -1.20 -4.01 19.58
CA LYS A 65 -0.30 -2.90 19.95
C LYS A 65 -0.36 -1.68 19.00
N HIS A 66 -1.17 -1.74 17.95
CA HIS A 66 -1.44 -0.66 17.02
C HIS A 66 -2.76 0.06 17.29
N GLU A 67 -3.29 -0.05 18.51
CA GLU A 67 -4.53 0.61 18.91
C GLU A 67 -4.53 2.11 18.55
N GLY A 68 -5.65 2.60 18.01
CA GLY A 68 -5.80 3.98 17.57
C GLY A 68 -5.13 4.31 16.24
N LYS A 69 -4.31 3.42 15.67
CA LYS A 69 -3.74 3.60 14.32
C LYS A 69 -4.73 3.18 13.24
N ALA A 70 -4.56 3.71 12.04
CA ALA A 70 -5.28 3.31 10.83
C ALA A 70 -4.27 3.03 9.71
N ALA A 71 -4.58 2.07 8.83
CA ALA A 71 -3.78 1.90 7.62
C ALA A 71 -3.91 3.16 6.76
N LYS A 72 -2.80 3.60 6.15
CA LYS A 72 -2.84 4.67 5.14
C LYS A 72 -2.98 4.07 3.74
N PRO A 73 -3.83 4.62 2.87
CA PRO A 73 -3.92 4.15 1.49
C PRO A 73 -2.76 4.67 0.64
N ALA A 74 -2.15 3.79 -0.14
CA ALA A 74 -1.27 4.12 -1.25
C ALA A 74 -1.91 3.57 -2.53
N THR A 75 -2.66 4.44 -3.22
CA THR A 75 -3.56 4.06 -4.33
C THR A 75 -3.48 5.08 -5.45
N ARG A 76 -4.01 4.73 -6.63
CA ARG A 76 -4.34 5.77 -7.62
C ARG A 76 -5.43 6.70 -7.06
N LEU A 77 -5.46 7.95 -7.52
CA LEU A 77 -6.50 8.91 -7.12
C LEU A 77 -7.90 8.39 -7.55
N PRO A 78 -8.98 8.79 -6.86
CA PRO A 78 -10.33 8.40 -7.24
C PRO A 78 -10.66 8.78 -8.69
N THR A 79 -11.21 7.84 -9.45
CA THR A 79 -11.62 8.05 -10.85
C THR A 79 -12.92 7.31 -11.15
N ALA A 80 -13.67 7.81 -12.14
CA ALA A 80 -14.85 7.11 -12.66
C ALA A 80 -14.47 5.92 -13.56
N SER A 81 -13.35 6.03 -14.28
CA SER A 81 -12.78 4.96 -15.10
C SER A 81 -11.87 4.07 -14.24
N PRO A 82 -11.76 2.74 -14.51
CA PRO A 82 -10.83 1.86 -13.81
C PRO A 82 -9.36 2.23 -14.02
N ALA A 83 -9.01 2.81 -15.18
CA ALA A 83 -7.64 3.22 -15.50
C ALA A 83 -7.62 4.42 -16.47
N THR A 84 -6.46 5.08 -16.56
CA THR A 84 -6.18 6.03 -17.65
C THR A 84 -5.89 5.27 -18.96
N GLY A 85 -6.40 5.77 -20.08
CA GLY A 85 -6.07 5.26 -21.42
C GLY A 85 -4.69 5.69 -21.92
N ASN A 86 -3.99 6.58 -21.22
CA ASN A 86 -2.68 7.08 -21.61
C ASN A 86 -1.56 6.34 -20.87
N LYS A 87 -0.71 5.62 -21.62
CA LYS A 87 0.41 4.85 -21.07
C LYS A 87 1.39 5.70 -20.25
N LYS A 88 1.71 6.93 -20.67
CA LYS A 88 2.64 7.79 -19.92
C LYS A 88 2.06 8.18 -18.56
N GLN A 89 0.76 8.50 -18.53
CA GLN A 89 0.06 8.83 -17.29
C GLN A 89 -0.05 7.61 -16.38
N HIS A 90 -0.29 6.42 -16.94
CA HIS A 90 -0.34 5.17 -16.18
C HIS A 90 0.97 4.91 -15.44
N ILE A 91 2.12 5.00 -16.13
CA ILE A 91 3.46 4.83 -15.54
C ILE A 91 3.70 5.88 -14.44
N GLN A 92 3.32 7.14 -14.68
CA GLN A 92 3.47 8.18 -13.67
C GLN A 92 2.62 7.90 -12.42
N GLN A 93 1.38 7.42 -12.60
CA GLN A 93 0.51 7.05 -11.48
C GLN A 93 1.06 5.86 -10.69
N GLU A 94 1.64 4.87 -11.38
CA GLU A 94 2.32 3.74 -10.77
C GLU A 94 3.52 4.19 -9.93
N HIS A 95 4.38 5.06 -10.45
CA HIS A 95 5.51 5.61 -9.69
C HIS A 95 5.05 6.39 -8.44
N ASN A 96 3.99 7.19 -8.56
CA ASN A 96 3.44 7.94 -7.43
C ASN A 96 2.90 6.99 -6.34
N LEU A 97 2.20 5.93 -6.74
CA LEU A 97 1.71 4.90 -5.83
C LEU A 97 2.85 4.20 -5.11
N LEU A 98 3.89 3.79 -5.86
CA LEU A 98 5.03 3.07 -5.28
C LEU A 98 5.81 3.95 -4.29
N SER A 99 6.04 5.23 -4.63
CA SER A 99 6.71 6.15 -3.71
C SER A 99 5.84 6.41 -2.47
N GLN A 100 4.53 6.59 -2.63
CA GLN A 100 3.62 6.76 -1.51
C GLN A 100 3.62 5.51 -0.60
N ALA A 101 3.65 4.31 -1.18
CA ALA A 101 3.66 3.06 -0.44
C ALA A 101 4.96 2.83 0.34
N LEU A 102 6.10 3.15 -0.26
CA LEU A 102 7.42 2.84 0.29
C LEU A 102 8.00 3.97 1.15
N LEU A 103 7.71 5.22 0.81
CA LEU A 103 8.30 6.42 1.43
C LEU A 103 7.27 7.26 2.20
N GLY A 104 5.98 6.95 2.09
CA GLY A 104 4.90 7.73 2.71
C GLY A 104 4.56 9.05 2.00
N GLN A 105 5.22 9.35 0.88
CA GLN A 105 5.05 10.60 0.13
C GLN A 105 5.20 10.39 -1.38
N ILE A 106 4.55 11.26 -2.16
CA ILE A 106 4.61 11.23 -3.63
C ILE A 106 5.90 11.92 -4.08
N ILE A 107 6.87 11.15 -4.58
CA ILE A 107 8.15 11.64 -5.06
C ILE A 107 8.39 11.10 -6.47
N LYS A 108 8.81 11.99 -7.38
CA LYS A 108 9.24 11.58 -8.72
C LYS A 108 10.56 10.80 -8.63
N PRO A 109 10.69 9.63 -9.27
CA PRO A 109 11.95 8.89 -9.26
C PRO A 109 13.09 9.71 -9.89
N SER A 110 14.29 9.54 -9.34
CA SER A 110 15.54 10.11 -9.85
C SER A 110 15.95 9.43 -11.15
N ASP A 111 15.78 8.11 -11.22
CA ASP A 111 16.08 7.29 -12.39
C ASP A 111 15.15 6.06 -12.48
N VAL A 112 15.16 5.37 -13.62
CA VAL A 112 14.44 4.11 -13.83
C VAL A 112 15.41 3.06 -14.37
N VAL A 113 15.81 2.12 -13.51
CA VAL A 113 16.77 1.06 -13.86
C VAL A 113 16.01 -0.24 -14.09
N GLY A 114 16.05 -0.76 -15.32
CA GLY A 114 15.36 -2.01 -15.67
C GLY A 114 13.85 -1.98 -15.45
N GLY A 115 13.22 -0.80 -15.57
CA GLY A 115 11.79 -0.60 -15.33
C GLY A 115 11.43 -0.36 -13.86
N VAL A 116 12.41 -0.38 -12.94
CA VAL A 116 12.18 -0.12 -11.52
C VAL A 116 12.54 1.33 -11.21
N PRO A 117 11.62 2.12 -10.62
CA PRO A 117 11.92 3.47 -10.17
C PRO A 117 12.93 3.46 -8.99
N ILE A 118 13.94 4.32 -9.09
CA ILE A 118 14.91 4.61 -8.04
C ILE A 118 14.60 6.01 -7.49
N TRP A 119 14.55 6.14 -6.16
CA TRP A 119 14.35 7.41 -5.46
C TRP A 119 15.55 7.84 -4.61
N THR A 120 16.57 6.98 -4.54
CA THR A 120 17.83 7.22 -3.83
C THR A 120 18.88 7.78 -4.77
#